data_AF-A0A514WT40-F1
#
_entry.id   AF-A0A514WT40-F1
#
_cell.length_a   1.000
_cell.length_b   1.000
_cell.length_c   1.000
_cell.angle_alpha   90.00
_cell.angle_beta   90.00
_cell.angle_gamma   90.00
#
_symmetry.space_group_name_H-M   'P 1'
#
loop_
_entity.id
_entity.type
_entity.pdbx_description
1 polymer ?
#
loop_
_entity_poly.entity_id
_entity_poly.type
_entity_poly.pdbx_seq_one_letter_code
_entity_poly.pdbx_strand_id
1 'polypeptide(L)'
;MNPVKQALMLFKANWKESLYLGAAATVYIFFSQFIPFVGALLISFGLLIFQELTNVRLKTGKWKMDLTHFQHDWISLIITAVILMPTGILLGSAFGLLQDPQDHWRSLPTSLALFILGIYFFMILSHGFNVQQESQQGIARALDVSALASVKNMKLYVVASFYLSVGLMIGGLLRGVGFVLVLPVMFYTTYYVFSEMKTRNAFTRKAP
;
A
#
# COMPACT_ATOMS: atom_id res chain seq x y z
N MET A 1 -10.15 1.54 17.13
CA MET A 1 -10.28 0.08 16.85
C MET A 1 -9.15 -0.29 15.89
N ASN A 2 -8.30 -1.29 16.18
CA ASN A 2 -7.06 -1.54 15.41
C ASN A 2 -7.34 -1.79 13.89
N PRO A 3 -6.79 -0.97 12.96
CA PRO A 3 -7.03 -1.10 11.52
C PRO A 3 -6.65 -2.46 10.93
N VAL A 4 -5.54 -3.05 11.39
CA VAL A 4 -5.08 -4.38 10.93
C VAL A 4 -6.08 -5.45 11.34
N LYS A 5 -6.63 -5.34 12.56
CA LYS A 5 -7.66 -6.27 13.04
C LYS A 5 -8.92 -6.19 12.17
N GLN A 6 -9.33 -4.98 11.78
CA GLN A 6 -10.49 -4.78 10.89
C GLN A 6 -10.23 -5.36 9.49
N ALA A 7 -9.04 -5.14 8.94
CA ALA A 7 -8.62 -5.71 7.68
C ALA A 7 -8.68 -7.26 7.68
N LEU A 8 -8.22 -7.90 8.75
CA LEU A 8 -8.29 -9.35 8.90
C LEU A 8 -9.73 -9.88 9.02
N MET A 9 -10.60 -9.17 9.76
CA MET A 9 -12.02 -9.54 9.84
C MET A 9 -12.70 -9.44 8.47
N LEU A 10 -12.42 -8.38 7.73
CA LEU A 10 -12.98 -8.18 6.40
C LEU A 10 -12.46 -9.23 5.41
N PHE A 11 -11.16 -9.53 5.46
CA PHE A 11 -10.56 -10.62 4.68
C PHE A 11 -11.27 -11.94 4.97
N LYS A 12 -11.52 -12.26 6.24
CA LYS A 12 -12.23 -13.48 6.63
C LYS A 12 -13.68 -13.48 6.12
N ALA A 13 -14.37 -12.35 6.19
CA ALA A 13 -15.77 -12.23 5.75
C ALA A 13 -15.91 -12.41 4.24
N ASN A 14 -14.97 -11.87 3.44
CA ASN A 14 -15.02 -11.87 1.98
C ASN A 14 -13.88 -12.70 1.35
N TRP A 15 -13.50 -13.81 1.98
CA TRP A 15 -12.26 -14.53 1.68
C TRP A 15 -12.06 -14.86 0.20
N LYS A 16 -13.11 -15.25 -0.54
CA LYS A 16 -13.02 -15.55 -1.98
C LYS A 16 -12.61 -14.32 -2.79
N GLU A 17 -13.28 -13.19 -2.59
CA GLU A 17 -12.97 -11.93 -3.27
C GLU A 17 -11.59 -11.41 -2.89
N SER A 18 -11.23 -11.51 -1.61
CA SER A 18 -9.91 -11.13 -1.13
C SER A 18 -8.80 -11.98 -1.76
N LEU A 19 -9.01 -13.29 -1.91
CA LEU A 19 -8.06 -14.16 -2.60
C LEU A 19 -7.92 -13.82 -4.08
N TYR A 20 -9.01 -13.49 -4.78
CA TYR A 20 -8.92 -13.05 -6.18
C TYR A 20 -8.12 -11.75 -6.33
N LEU A 21 -8.37 -10.78 -5.45
CA LEU A 21 -7.60 -9.53 -5.42
C LEU A 21 -6.11 -9.81 -5.17
N GLY A 22 -5.81 -10.64 -4.18
CA GLY A 22 -4.45 -11.01 -3.81
C GLY A 22 -3.73 -11.79 -4.91
N ALA A 23 -4.41 -12.74 -5.55
CA ALA A 23 -3.88 -13.50 -6.67
C ALA A 23 -3.60 -12.60 -7.87
N ALA A 24 -4.54 -11.73 -8.24
CA ALA A 24 -4.35 -10.77 -9.34
C ALA A 24 -3.17 -9.83 -9.08
N ALA A 25 -3.08 -9.27 -7.87
CA ALA A 25 -1.97 -8.40 -7.48
C ALA A 25 -0.62 -9.14 -7.48
N THR A 26 -0.59 -10.37 -6.95
CA THR A 26 0.62 -11.20 -6.93
C THR A 26 1.10 -11.53 -8.34
N VAL A 27 0.18 -11.94 -9.22
CA VAL A 27 0.46 -12.24 -10.64
C VAL A 27 0.99 -11.01 -11.36
N TYR A 28 0.35 -9.86 -11.16
CA TYR A 28 0.78 -8.60 -11.74
C TYR A 28 2.20 -8.21 -11.31
N ILE A 29 2.49 -8.30 -10.00
CA ILE A 29 3.82 -8.00 -9.45
C ILE A 29 4.85 -8.97 -10.05
N PHE A 30 4.54 -10.27 -10.10
CA PHE A 30 5.43 -11.28 -10.66
C PHE A 30 5.78 -10.99 -12.13
N PHE A 31 4.79 -10.70 -12.98
CA PHE A 31 5.05 -10.36 -14.38
C PHE A 31 5.82 -9.04 -14.55
N SER A 32 5.54 -8.06 -13.70
CA SER A 32 6.22 -6.76 -13.74
C SER A 32 7.71 -6.85 -13.39
N GLN A 33 8.12 -7.85 -12.60
CA GLN A 33 9.52 -8.06 -12.22
C GLN A 33 10.43 -8.48 -13.39
N PHE A 34 9.87 -9.05 -14.46
CA PHE A 34 10.66 -9.51 -15.61
C PHE A 34 11.08 -8.37 -16.56
N ILE A 35 10.61 -7.14 -16.34
CA ILE A 35 10.93 -5.98 -17.18
C ILE A 35 12.03 -5.15 -16.48
N PRO A 36 13.29 -5.17 -16.98
CA PRO A 36 14.37 -4.40 -16.39
C PRO A 36 14.09 -2.89 -16.41
N PHE A 37 14.54 -2.17 -15.39
CA PHE A 37 14.39 -0.71 -15.19
C PHE A 37 12.95 -0.16 -15.02
N VAL A 38 11.96 -0.72 -15.71
CA VAL A 38 10.55 -0.25 -15.67
C VAL A 38 9.72 -1.06 -14.66
N GLY A 39 10.18 -2.26 -14.26
CA GLY A 39 9.45 -3.14 -13.35
C GLY A 39 9.04 -2.49 -12.04
N ALA A 40 9.92 -1.69 -11.42
CA ALA A 40 9.59 -0.97 -10.17
C ALA A 40 8.48 0.07 -10.38
N LEU A 41 8.48 0.78 -11.52
CA LEU A 41 7.43 1.72 -11.86
C LEU A 41 6.10 1.01 -12.13
N LEU A 42 6.12 -0.10 -12.87
CA LEU A 42 4.94 -0.91 -13.14
C LEU A 42 4.35 -1.48 -11.85
N ILE A 43 5.19 -1.98 -10.94
CA ILE A 43 4.76 -2.46 -9.61
C ILE A 43 4.09 -1.33 -8.84
N SER A 44 4.71 -0.14 -8.76
CA SER A 44 4.11 1.03 -8.11
C SER A 44 2.75 1.40 -8.70
N PHE A 45 2.65 1.42 -10.03
CA PHE A 45 1.41 1.71 -10.75
C PHE A 45 0.32 0.68 -10.43
N GLY A 46 0.65 -0.61 -10.48
CA GLY A 46 -0.29 -1.69 -10.15
C GLY A 46 -0.73 -1.65 -8.70
N LEU A 47 0.18 -1.42 -7.75
CA LEU A 47 -0.16 -1.32 -6.33
C LEU A 47 -1.16 -0.18 -6.08
N LEU A 48 -1.01 0.97 -6.73
CA LEU A 48 -1.97 2.07 -6.64
C LEU A 48 -3.33 1.70 -7.25
N ILE A 49 -3.34 1.01 -8.41
CA ILE A 49 -4.59 0.55 -9.03
C ILE A 49 -5.32 -0.44 -8.12
N PHE A 50 -4.64 -1.47 -7.60
CA PHE A 50 -5.26 -2.45 -6.72
C PHE A 50 -5.73 -1.83 -5.39
N GLN A 51 -4.97 -0.87 -4.86
CA GLN A 51 -5.39 -0.08 -3.71
C GLN A 51 -6.66 0.72 -4.01
N GLU A 52 -6.76 1.35 -5.17
CA GLU A 52 -7.94 2.14 -5.51
C GLU A 52 -9.16 1.27 -5.82
N LEU A 53 -8.99 0.15 -6.52
CA LEU A 53 -10.04 -0.85 -6.69
C LEU A 53 -10.57 -1.33 -5.33
N THR A 54 -9.66 -1.50 -4.36
CA THR A 54 -10.03 -1.82 -2.97
C THR A 54 -10.81 -0.67 -2.34
N ASN A 55 -10.35 0.58 -2.47
CA ASN A 55 -11.05 1.74 -1.93
C ASN A 55 -12.49 1.85 -2.48
N VAL A 56 -12.66 1.72 -3.81
CA VAL A 56 -13.97 1.75 -4.47
C VAL A 56 -14.87 0.61 -3.97
N ARG A 57 -14.33 -0.60 -3.83
CA ARG A 57 -15.07 -1.76 -3.32
C ARG A 57 -15.58 -1.54 -1.89
N LEU A 58 -14.78 -0.92 -1.04
CA LEU A 58 -15.13 -0.66 0.36
C LEU A 58 -16.07 0.54 0.52
N LYS A 59 -15.95 1.56 -0.33
CA LYS A 59 -16.86 2.71 -0.34
C LYS A 59 -18.24 2.36 -0.90
N THR A 60 -18.31 1.57 -1.98
CA THR A 60 -19.56 1.33 -2.73
C THR A 60 -20.20 -0.03 -2.47
N GLY A 61 -19.50 -0.94 -1.79
CA GLY A 61 -19.95 -2.30 -1.56
C GLY A 61 -19.91 -3.20 -2.81
N LYS A 62 -19.46 -2.70 -3.96
CA LYS A 62 -19.40 -3.44 -5.23
C LYS A 62 -18.04 -3.29 -5.90
N TRP A 63 -17.60 -4.33 -6.62
CA TRP A 63 -16.46 -4.22 -7.54
C TRP A 63 -16.92 -3.44 -8.78
N LYS A 64 -16.82 -2.12 -8.71
CA LYS A 64 -17.04 -1.28 -9.89
C LYS A 64 -15.69 -1.02 -10.55
N MET A 65 -15.52 -1.50 -11.78
CA MET A 65 -14.48 -1.02 -12.68
C MET A 65 -14.85 0.34 -13.28
N ASP A 66 -15.43 1.22 -12.47
CA ASP A 66 -15.73 2.58 -12.91
C ASP A 66 -14.43 3.38 -12.84
N LEU A 67 -13.54 3.10 -13.79
CA LEU A 67 -12.23 3.74 -13.96
C LEU A 67 -12.38 5.12 -14.64
N THR A 68 -13.60 5.61 -14.84
CA THR A 68 -13.85 6.98 -15.32
C THR A 68 -13.23 8.02 -14.37
N HIS A 69 -13.13 7.70 -13.07
CA HIS A 69 -12.37 8.52 -12.11
C HIS A 69 -10.86 8.61 -12.43
N PHE A 70 -10.26 7.57 -13.04
CA PHE A 70 -8.88 7.64 -13.51
C PHE A 70 -8.74 8.43 -14.81
N GLN A 71 -9.79 8.48 -15.64
CA GLN A 71 -9.77 9.20 -16.92
C GLN A 71 -9.39 10.67 -16.81
N HIS A 72 -9.73 11.32 -15.70
CA HIS A 72 -9.40 12.74 -15.48
C HIS A 72 -8.10 12.96 -14.69
N ASP A 73 -7.57 11.93 -14.01
CA ASP A 73 -6.46 12.05 -13.05
C ASP A 73 -5.25 11.14 -13.33
N TRP A 74 -5.13 10.59 -14.54
CA TRP A 74 -3.99 9.74 -14.94
C TRP A 74 -2.63 10.37 -14.66
N ILE A 75 -2.50 11.70 -14.82
CA ILE A 75 -1.25 12.42 -14.56
C ILE A 75 -0.89 12.34 -13.08
N SER A 76 -1.84 12.56 -12.17
CA SER A 76 -1.61 12.46 -10.73
C SER A 76 -1.26 11.04 -10.32
N LEU A 77 -1.87 10.03 -10.93
CA LEU A 77 -1.50 8.64 -10.70
C LEU A 77 -0.08 8.34 -11.18
N ILE A 78 0.32 8.80 -12.38
CA ILE A 78 1.68 8.62 -12.90
C ILE A 78 2.69 9.30 -11.97
N ILE A 79 2.44 10.55 -11.56
CA ILE A 79 3.30 11.28 -10.64
C ILE A 79 3.44 10.52 -9.31
N THR A 80 2.32 10.05 -8.76
CA THR A 80 2.34 9.27 -7.50
C THR A 80 3.08 7.96 -7.67
N ALA A 81 2.92 7.26 -8.80
CA ALA A 81 3.63 6.02 -9.10
C ALA A 81 5.15 6.23 -9.24
N VAL A 82 5.57 7.34 -9.87
CA VAL A 82 6.97 7.74 -9.97
C VAL A 82 7.55 8.03 -8.58
N ILE A 83 6.82 8.76 -7.73
CA ILE A 83 7.25 9.03 -6.36
C ILE A 83 7.28 7.75 -5.50
N LEU A 84 6.43 6.76 -5.81
CA LEU A 84 6.38 5.45 -5.16
C LEU A 84 7.47 4.49 -5.66
N MET A 85 8.09 4.75 -6.81
CA MET A 85 9.12 3.87 -7.38
C MET A 85 10.28 3.56 -6.41
N PRO A 86 10.86 4.53 -5.67
CA PRO A 86 11.87 4.25 -4.65
C PRO A 86 11.34 3.29 -3.56
N THR A 87 10.07 3.40 -3.20
CA THR A 87 9.42 2.47 -2.26
C THR A 87 9.37 1.05 -2.83
N GLY A 88 9.06 0.89 -4.12
CA GLY A 88 9.13 -0.40 -4.81
C GLY A 88 10.55 -0.99 -4.80
N ILE A 89 11.57 -0.16 -4.99
CA ILE A 89 12.98 -0.56 -4.89
C ILE A 89 13.32 -1.00 -3.46
N LEU A 90 12.91 -0.26 -2.43
CA LEU A 90 13.12 -0.62 -1.02
C LEU A 90 12.50 -1.99 -0.69
N LEU A 91 11.27 -2.24 -1.15
CA LEU A 91 10.60 -3.53 -0.98
C LEU A 91 11.32 -4.65 -1.74
N GLY A 92 11.78 -4.39 -2.97
CA GLY A 92 12.58 -5.33 -3.75
C GLY A 92 13.90 -5.69 -3.06
N SER A 93 14.60 -4.70 -2.51
CA SER A 93 15.83 -4.90 -1.73
C SER A 93 15.55 -5.68 -0.44
N ALA A 94 14.43 -5.42 0.24
CA ALA A 94 14.01 -6.19 1.41
C ALA A 94 13.82 -7.67 1.07
N PHE A 95 13.22 -7.99 -0.08
CA PHE A 95 13.09 -9.36 -0.57
C PHE A 95 14.43 -9.97 -0.97
N GLY A 96 15.32 -9.22 -1.63
CA GLY A 96 16.66 -9.71 -1.97
C GLY A 96 17.45 -10.13 -0.73
N LEU A 97 17.41 -9.31 0.32
CA LEU A 97 18.04 -9.65 1.61
C LEU A 97 17.39 -10.84 2.32
N LEU A 98 16.06 -10.99 2.18
CA LEU A 98 15.32 -12.13 2.75
C LEU A 98 15.71 -13.45 2.06
N GLN A 99 16.03 -13.41 0.77
CA GLN A 99 16.32 -14.59 -0.05
C GLN A 99 17.83 -14.91 -0.11
N ASP A 100 18.69 -14.05 0.45
CA ASP A 100 20.14 -14.22 0.41
C ASP A 100 20.61 -15.44 1.25
N PRO A 101 21.13 -16.51 0.61
CA PRO A 101 21.44 -17.76 1.27
C PRO A 101 22.60 -17.70 2.27
N GLN A 102 23.45 -16.65 2.25
CA GLN A 102 24.69 -16.66 3.04
C GLN A 102 24.54 -16.11 4.47
N ASP A 103 23.48 -15.37 4.80
CA ASP A 103 23.36 -14.74 6.14
C ASP A 103 21.92 -14.42 6.58
N HIS A 104 20.96 -15.34 6.33
CA HIS A 104 19.52 -15.16 6.59
C HIS A 104 19.19 -14.53 7.97
N TRP A 105 19.79 -15.01 9.05
CA TRP A 105 19.46 -14.53 10.41
C TRP A 105 19.93 -13.10 10.69
N ARG A 106 21.02 -12.68 10.05
CA ARG A 106 21.58 -11.32 10.18
C ARG A 106 20.88 -10.34 9.24
N SER A 107 20.40 -10.81 8.10
CA SER A 107 19.69 -9.97 7.12
C SER A 107 18.21 -9.73 7.48
N LEU A 108 17.60 -10.61 8.29
CA LEU A 108 16.19 -10.52 8.71
C LEU A 108 15.80 -9.16 9.34
N PRO A 109 16.52 -8.62 10.35
CA PRO A 109 16.18 -7.32 10.93
C PRO A 109 16.24 -6.18 9.92
N THR A 110 17.24 -6.18 9.03
CA THR A 110 17.40 -5.17 7.98
C THR A 110 16.30 -5.28 6.93
N SER A 111 15.95 -6.50 6.51
CA SER A 111 14.82 -6.77 5.61
C SER A 111 13.50 -6.28 6.21
N LEU A 112 13.25 -6.58 7.49
CA LEU A 112 12.07 -6.11 8.21
C LEU A 112 12.03 -4.57 8.27
N ALA A 113 13.15 -3.91 8.59
CA ALA A 113 13.23 -2.45 8.62
C ALA A 113 12.90 -1.82 7.26
N LEU A 114 13.42 -2.40 6.17
CA LEU A 114 13.10 -1.96 4.81
C LEU A 114 11.63 -2.21 4.44
N PHE A 115 11.03 -3.33 4.86
CA PHE A 115 9.59 -3.56 4.69
C PHE A 115 8.75 -2.53 5.46
N ILE A 116 9.14 -2.18 6.69
CA ILE A 116 8.43 -1.19 7.51
C ILE A 116 8.46 0.16 6.79
N LEU A 117 9.65 0.59 6.36
CA LEU A 117 9.82 1.84 5.64
C LEU A 117 9.04 1.84 4.31
N GLY A 118 9.09 0.73 3.58
CA GLY A 118 8.39 0.56 2.31
C GLY A 118 6.87 0.69 2.47
N ILE A 119 6.28 -0.05 3.42
CA ILE A 119 4.83 0.01 3.67
C ILE A 119 4.42 1.38 4.21
N TYR A 120 5.26 1.99 5.06
CA TYR A 120 5.01 3.33 5.59
C TYR A 120 4.89 4.38 4.47
N PHE A 121 5.85 4.41 3.53
CA PHE A 121 5.79 5.31 2.38
C PHE A 121 4.63 4.98 1.44
N PHE A 122 4.36 3.70 1.19
CA PHE A 122 3.21 3.27 0.40
C PHE A 122 1.90 3.82 0.97
N MET A 123 1.68 3.71 2.28
CA MET A 123 0.48 4.26 2.93
C MET A 123 0.39 5.77 2.78
N ILE A 124 1.48 6.51 3.00
CA ILE A 124 1.48 7.98 2.86
C ILE A 124 1.10 8.39 1.44
N LEU A 125 1.70 7.76 0.43
CA LEU A 125 1.48 8.07 -0.97
C LEU A 125 0.07 7.67 -1.41
N SER A 126 -0.42 6.50 -1.00
CA SER A 126 -1.81 6.10 -1.23
C SER A 126 -2.81 7.05 -0.57
N HIS A 127 -2.55 7.49 0.67
CA HIS A 127 -3.42 8.44 1.35
C HIS A 127 -3.39 9.82 0.67
N GLY A 128 -2.22 10.28 0.23
CA GLY A 128 -2.12 11.55 -0.49
C GLY A 128 -2.85 11.52 -1.84
N PHE A 129 -2.81 10.39 -2.54
CA PHE A 129 -3.63 10.18 -3.74
C PHE A 129 -5.13 10.26 -3.42
N ASN A 130 -5.59 9.58 -2.37
CA ASN A 130 -6.98 9.66 -1.92
C ASN A 130 -7.39 11.08 -1.50
N VAL A 131 -6.50 11.82 -0.82
CA VAL A 131 -6.75 13.23 -0.44
C VAL A 131 -6.89 14.10 -1.69
N GLN A 132 -6.03 13.92 -2.68
CA GLN A 132 -6.11 14.66 -3.95
C GLN A 132 -7.47 14.41 -4.63
N GLN A 133 -7.89 13.16 -4.74
CA GLN A 133 -9.18 12.80 -5.34
C GLN A 133 -10.38 13.38 -4.57
N GLU A 134 -10.36 13.30 -3.24
CA GLU A 134 -11.50 13.75 -2.42
C GLU A 134 -11.59 15.28 -2.26
N SER A 135 -10.46 16.00 -2.35
CA SER A 135 -10.40 17.44 -2.10
C SER A 135 -10.11 18.29 -3.35
N GLN A 136 -9.85 17.66 -4.50
CA GLN A 136 -9.43 18.28 -5.75
C GLN A 136 -8.20 19.22 -5.61
N GLN A 137 -7.40 19.03 -4.56
CA GLN A 137 -6.16 19.77 -4.37
C GLN A 137 -5.06 19.21 -5.28
N GLY A 138 -4.11 20.04 -5.68
CA GLY A 138 -2.93 19.58 -6.43
C GLY A 138 -2.17 18.49 -5.66
N ILE A 139 -1.67 17.47 -6.37
CA ILE A 139 -1.04 16.27 -5.79
C ILE A 139 0.08 16.61 -4.80
N ALA A 140 0.90 17.63 -5.08
CA ALA A 140 1.96 18.07 -4.18
C ALA A 140 1.44 18.51 -2.80
N ARG A 141 0.32 19.27 -2.77
CA ARG A 141 -0.31 19.70 -1.51
C ARG A 141 -0.96 18.54 -0.78
N ALA A 142 -1.61 17.63 -1.51
CA ALA A 142 -2.23 16.45 -0.92
C ALA A 142 -1.18 15.51 -0.29
N LEU A 143 -0.01 15.35 -0.94
CA LEU A 143 1.13 14.62 -0.41
C LEU A 143 1.72 15.29 0.84
N ASP A 144 1.91 16.61 0.85
CA ASP A 144 2.38 17.36 2.03
C ASP A 144 1.44 17.17 3.23
N VAL A 145 0.13 17.32 3.01
CA VAL A 145 -0.89 17.11 4.04
C VAL A 145 -0.86 15.67 4.56
N SER A 146 -0.76 14.68 3.67
CA SER A 146 -0.68 13.26 4.05
C SER A 146 0.58 12.96 4.86
N ALA A 147 1.74 13.49 4.46
CA ALA A 147 3.00 13.34 5.17
C ALA A 147 2.96 14.02 6.54
N LEU A 148 2.40 15.22 6.65
CA LEU A 148 2.22 15.89 7.93
C LEU A 148 1.27 15.11 8.84
N ALA A 149 0.19 14.57 8.28
CA ALA A 149 -0.78 13.76 9.01
C ALA A 149 -0.13 12.47 9.55
N SER A 150 0.74 11.83 8.76
CA SER A 150 1.46 10.63 9.18
C SER A 150 2.45 10.91 10.30
N VAL A 151 3.21 12.01 10.25
CA VAL A 151 4.11 12.42 11.34
C VAL A 151 3.34 12.74 12.61
N LYS A 152 2.23 13.48 12.53
CA LYS A 152 1.38 13.79 13.69
C LYS A 152 0.73 12.55 14.32
N ASN A 153 0.48 11.51 13.52
CA ASN A 153 -0.16 10.27 13.96
C ASN A 153 0.77 9.06 13.76
N MET A 154 2.08 9.27 13.98
CA MET A 154 3.12 8.30 13.63
C MET A 154 2.89 6.93 14.25
N LYS A 155 2.38 6.87 15.49
CA LYS A 155 2.04 5.62 16.18
C LYS A 155 1.12 4.73 15.34
N LEU A 156 0.08 5.29 14.71
CA LEU A 156 -0.87 4.50 13.92
C LEU A 156 -0.21 3.91 12.67
N TYR A 157 0.55 4.74 11.95
CA TYR A 157 1.24 4.32 10.73
C TYR A 157 2.35 3.32 11.01
N VAL A 158 3.18 3.55 12.03
CA VAL A 158 4.30 2.64 12.38
C VAL A 158 3.76 1.30 12.85
N VAL A 159 2.72 1.28 13.69
CA VAL A 159 2.12 0.02 14.15
C VAL A 159 1.48 -0.75 12.98
N ALA A 160 0.73 -0.07 12.11
CA ALA A 160 0.16 -0.72 10.92
C ALA A 160 1.26 -1.25 9.98
N SER A 161 2.29 -0.44 9.72
CA SER A 161 3.43 -0.83 8.89
C SER A 161 4.12 -2.06 9.48
N PHE A 162 4.43 -2.06 10.78
CA PHE A 162 5.07 -3.18 11.45
C PHE A 162 4.33 -4.50 11.25
N TYR A 163 3.01 -4.55 11.51
CA TYR A 163 2.23 -5.76 11.33
C TYR A 163 2.18 -6.23 9.86
N LEU A 164 2.04 -5.29 8.93
CA LEU A 164 2.05 -5.59 7.49
C LEU A 164 3.42 -6.07 7.02
N SER A 165 4.52 -5.54 7.57
CA SER A 165 5.89 -5.93 7.25
C SER A 165 6.19 -7.33 7.72
N VAL A 166 5.74 -7.70 8.92
CA VAL A 166 5.80 -9.09 9.40
C VAL A 166 5.02 -10.00 8.46
N GLY A 167 3.82 -9.56 8.03
CA GLY A 167 3.03 -10.27 7.03
C GLY A 167 3.80 -10.48 5.71
N LEU A 168 4.38 -9.42 5.14
CA LEU A 168 5.14 -9.48 3.89
C LEU A 168 6.40 -10.34 4.02
N MET A 169 7.09 -10.28 5.16
CA MET A 169 8.25 -11.11 5.45
C MET A 169 7.87 -12.60 5.47
N ILE A 170 6.82 -12.97 6.20
CA ILE A 170 6.28 -14.35 6.19
C ILE A 170 5.84 -14.74 4.77
N GLY A 171 5.18 -13.83 4.05
CA GLY A 171 4.75 -14.08 2.68
C GLY A 171 5.90 -14.31 1.71
N GLY A 172 7.02 -13.60 1.88
CA GLY A 172 8.26 -13.78 1.15
C GLY A 172 8.90 -15.14 1.42
N LEU A 173 8.94 -15.56 2.69
CA LEU A 173 9.43 -16.89 3.08
C LEU A 173 8.59 -18.04 2.48
N LEU A 174 7.29 -17.82 2.29
CA LEU A 174 6.38 -18.75 1.61
C LEU A 174 6.46 -18.70 0.07
N ARG A 175 7.63 -18.33 -0.47
CA ARG A 175 7.92 -18.26 -1.91
C ARG A 175 6.91 -17.43 -2.71
N GLY A 176 6.42 -16.33 -2.12
CA GLY A 176 5.50 -15.40 -2.76
C GLY A 176 4.04 -15.84 -2.81
N VAL A 177 3.72 -17.12 -2.55
CA VAL A 177 2.32 -17.58 -2.41
C VAL A 177 1.63 -16.87 -1.24
N GLY A 178 2.38 -16.52 -0.19
CA GLY A 178 1.86 -15.76 0.92
C GLY A 178 1.43 -14.33 0.56
N PHE A 179 1.87 -13.76 -0.56
CA PHE A 179 1.39 -12.43 -1.01
C PHE A 179 -0.08 -12.42 -1.39
N VAL A 180 -0.63 -13.57 -1.81
CA VAL A 180 -2.06 -13.73 -2.07
C VAL A 180 -2.89 -13.42 -0.82
N LEU A 181 -2.35 -13.70 0.36
CA LEU A 181 -3.00 -13.40 1.64
C LEU A 181 -2.64 -11.99 2.15
N VAL A 182 -1.38 -11.60 2.01
CA VAL A 182 -0.87 -10.38 2.65
C VAL A 182 -1.28 -9.12 1.88
N LEU A 183 -1.28 -9.13 0.54
CA LEU A 183 -1.61 -7.94 -0.26
C LEU A 183 -3.03 -7.43 -0.02
N PRO A 184 -4.08 -8.28 0.03
CA PRO A 184 -5.42 -7.83 0.38
C PRO A 184 -5.49 -7.22 1.78
N VAL A 185 -4.82 -7.84 2.77
CA VAL A 185 -4.77 -7.33 4.15
C VAL A 185 -4.06 -5.97 4.19
N MET A 186 -3.00 -5.80 3.40
CA MET A 186 -2.32 -4.51 3.22
C MET A 186 -3.28 -3.48 2.66
N PHE A 187 -3.98 -3.77 1.55
CA PHE A 187 -4.90 -2.82 0.93
C PHE A 187 -6.06 -2.40 1.84
N TYR A 188 -6.65 -3.37 2.55
CA TYR A 188 -7.70 -3.11 3.54
C TYR A 188 -7.18 -2.29 4.72
N THR A 189 -5.98 -2.60 5.21
CA THR A 189 -5.37 -1.86 6.33
C THR A 189 -5.13 -0.41 5.94
N THR A 190 -4.55 -0.16 4.75
CA THR A 190 -4.36 1.19 4.22
C THR A 190 -5.69 1.95 4.16
N TYR A 191 -6.75 1.34 3.65
CA TYR A 191 -8.08 1.96 3.64
C TYR A 191 -8.59 2.31 5.04
N TYR A 192 -8.48 1.38 6.00
CA TYR A 192 -8.97 1.62 7.36
C TYR A 192 -8.13 2.68 8.10
N VAL A 193 -6.81 2.73 7.88
CA VAL A 193 -5.96 3.80 8.42
C VAL A 193 -6.38 5.13 7.81
N PHE A 194 -6.59 5.21 6.49
CA PHE A 194 -7.09 6.42 5.83
C PHE A 194 -8.42 6.89 6.43
N SER A 195 -9.38 5.97 6.58
CA SER A 195 -10.70 6.26 7.14
C SER A 195 -10.62 6.76 8.59
N GLU A 196 -9.78 6.14 9.43
CA GLU A 196 -9.54 6.57 10.80
C GLU A 196 -8.88 7.97 10.85
N MET A 197 -7.93 8.25 9.96
CA MET A 197 -7.30 9.56 9.86
C MET A 197 -8.28 10.64 9.40
N LYS A 198 -9.18 10.30 8.47
CA LYS A 198 -10.25 11.18 8.00
C LYS A 198 -11.25 11.51 9.11
N THR A 199 -11.72 10.52 9.87
CA THR A 199 -12.64 10.77 10.99
C THR A 199 -12.02 11.62 12.09
N ARG A 200 -10.69 11.59 12.25
CA ARG A 200 -9.93 12.47 13.14
C ARG A 200 -9.63 13.86 12.57
N ASN A 201 -10.13 14.19 11.38
CA ASN A 201 -9.84 15.44 10.68
C ASN A 201 -8.33 15.70 10.50
N ALA A 202 -7.54 14.64 10.37
CA ALA A 202 -6.07 14.75 10.29
C ALA A 202 -5.59 15.33 8.95
N PHE A 203 -6.43 15.26 7.90
CA PHE A 203 -6.13 15.79 6.57
C PHE A 203 -6.64 17.23 6.35
N THR A 204 -7.38 17.81 7.30
CA THR A 204 -7.70 19.24 7.25
C THR A 204 -6.58 20.03 7.90
N ARG A 205 -5.85 20.84 7.12
CA ARG A 205 -5.05 21.94 7.69
C ARG A 205 -6.03 22.86 8.40
N LYS A 206 -6.09 22.83 9.73
CA LYS A 206 -6.45 24.05 10.46
C LYS A 206 -5.34 25.04 10.12
N ALA A 207 -5.70 26.12 9.42
CA ALA A 207 -4.80 27.25 9.28
C ALA A 207 -4.36 27.67 10.70
N PRO A 208 -3.07 27.95 10.93
CA PRO A 208 -2.66 28.66 12.14
C PRO A 208 -3.37 30.02 12.22
#